data_AF-A0A7K2EAS4-F1
#
_entry.id   AF-A0A7K2EAS4-F1
#
_cell.length_a   1.000
_cell.length_b   1.000
_cell.length_c   1.000
_cell.angle_alpha   90.00
_cell.angle_beta   90.00
_cell.angle_gamma   90.00
#
_symmetry.space_group_name_H-M   'P 1'
#
loop_
_entity.id
_entity.type
_entity.pdbx_description
1 polymer ?
#
loop_
_entity_poly.entity_id
_entity_poly.type
_entity_poly.pdbx_seq_one_letter_code
_entity_poly.pdbx_strand_id
1 'polypeptide(L)'
;MSKFNKSVRLPFSLLAALLCVILVAAACGEDDGATAPTATTAADTPAATEGPAEADAPGPTDMAHLGDGSLGTVRVEAGDAIQIRSLNAISGDVAFFGLPIERSVVLAIRDYGQIKGFDVDLGTTLDDLCSNDGGQAAAQTVVADTQVIGVIGTS
;
A
#
# COMPACT_ATOMS: atom_id res chain seq x y z
N MET A 1 -26.73 -37.11 41.69
CA MET A 1 -26.96 -36.38 40.42
C MET A 1 -28.27 -35.61 40.52
N SER A 2 -28.50 -34.38 40.06
CA SER A 2 -27.73 -33.37 39.36
C SER A 2 -28.52 -32.06 39.54
N LYS A 3 -27.98 -31.07 40.27
CA LYS A 3 -28.55 -29.72 40.39
C LYS A 3 -27.42 -28.70 40.37
N PHE A 4 -26.73 -28.61 39.23
CA PHE A 4 -25.82 -27.51 38.90
C PHE A 4 -26.00 -27.23 37.39
N ASN A 5 -25.93 -25.96 36.98
CA ASN A 5 -25.92 -25.48 35.58
C ASN A 5 -27.25 -25.09 34.91
N LYS A 6 -28.16 -24.38 35.59
CA LYS A 6 -29.10 -23.48 34.88
C LYS A 6 -28.79 -22.00 35.09
N SER A 7 -28.35 -21.60 36.28
CA SER A 7 -28.14 -20.19 36.64
C SER A 7 -26.95 -19.49 35.98
N VAL A 8 -25.93 -20.25 35.52
CA VAL A 8 -24.70 -19.71 34.89
C VAL A 8 -24.80 -19.66 33.35
N ARG A 9 -25.75 -20.40 32.76
CA ARG A 9 -25.96 -20.41 31.30
C ARG A 9 -26.70 -19.16 30.81
N LEU A 10 -27.58 -18.60 31.64
CA LEU A 10 -28.32 -17.39 31.34
C LEU A 10 -27.42 -16.14 31.23
N PRO A 11 -26.50 -15.84 32.17
CA PRO A 11 -25.64 -14.67 32.07
C PRO A 11 -24.59 -14.80 30.95
N PHE A 12 -24.09 -16.01 30.67
CA PHE A 12 -23.11 -16.22 29.61
C PHE A 12 -23.73 -16.08 28.20
N SER A 13 -24.96 -16.56 28.02
CA SER A 13 -25.70 -16.37 26.76
C SER A 13 -26.11 -14.91 26.53
N LEU A 14 -26.44 -14.17 27.60
CA LEU A 14 -26.73 -12.74 27.52
C LEU A 14 -25.48 -11.90 27.24
N LEU A 15 -24.33 -12.26 27.83
CA LEU A 15 -23.05 -11.60 27.57
C LEU A 15 -22.56 -11.86 26.13
N ALA A 16 -22.72 -13.08 25.61
CA ALA A 16 -22.40 -13.41 24.23
C ALA A 16 -23.33 -12.69 23.23
N ALA A 17 -24.63 -12.60 23.53
CA ALA A 17 -25.57 -11.84 22.71
C ALA A 17 -25.25 -10.34 22.71
N LEU A 18 -24.89 -9.77 23.87
CA LEU A 18 -24.48 -8.37 23.99
C LEU A 18 -23.20 -8.08 23.18
N LEU A 19 -22.21 -8.98 23.23
CA LEU A 19 -20.96 -8.86 22.47
C LEU A 19 -21.23 -8.88 20.94
N CYS A 20 -22.12 -9.75 20.48
CA CYS A 20 -22.52 -9.79 19.06
C CYS A 20 -23.27 -8.53 18.62
N VAL A 21 -24.13 -7.96 19.47
CA VAL A 21 -24.87 -6.72 19.15
C VAL A 21 -23.92 -5.51 19.06
N ILE A 22 -22.89 -5.45 19.90
CA ILE A 22 -21.87 -4.38 19.85
C ILE A 22 -21.03 -4.48 18.56
N LEU A 23 -20.69 -5.69 18.11
CA LEU A 23 -19.95 -5.90 16.86
C LEU A 23 -20.75 -5.53 15.61
N VAL A 24 -22.08 -5.69 15.63
CA VAL A 24 -22.96 -5.32 14.50
C VAL A 24 -23.21 -3.80 14.44
N ALA A 25 -23.29 -3.13 15.59
CA ALA A 25 -23.53 -1.68 15.64
C ALA A 25 -22.32 -0.85 15.16
N ALA A 26 -21.09 -1.34 15.33
CA ALA A 26 -19.88 -0.67 14.83
C ALA A 26 -19.68 -0.80 13.31
N ALA A 27 -20.39 -1.71 12.65
CA ALA A 27 -20.30 -1.93 11.20
C ALA A 27 -21.32 -1.11 10.39
N CYS A 28 -22.23 -0.39 11.06
CA CYS A 28 -23.29 0.41 10.43
C CYS A 28 -23.44 1.77 11.13
N GLY A 29 -22.36 2.54 11.21
CA GLY A 29 -22.36 3.94 11.62
C GLY A 29 -21.86 4.82 10.48
N GLU A 30 -22.68 5.80 10.09
CA GLU A 30 -22.47 6.92 9.16
C GLU A 30 -22.40 6.64 7.64
N ASP A 31 -23.52 6.83 6.91
CA ASP A 31 -23.82 8.10 6.20
C ASP A 31 -25.24 8.05 5.58
N ASP A 32 -26.08 9.04 5.91
CA ASP A 32 -27.45 9.25 5.42
C ASP A 32 -27.44 10.53 4.58
N GLY A 33 -27.59 10.43 3.24
CA GLY A 33 -27.63 11.65 2.42
C GLY A 33 -27.74 11.47 0.91
N ALA A 34 -28.96 11.63 0.40
CA ALA A 34 -29.31 12.16 -0.93
C ALA A 34 -29.40 11.20 -2.14
N THR A 35 -30.67 10.87 -2.45
CA THR A 35 -31.32 10.99 -3.77
C THR A 35 -30.70 10.24 -4.96
N ALA A 36 -31.32 9.11 -5.30
CA ALA A 36 -31.15 8.41 -6.57
C ALA A 36 -31.51 9.32 -7.76
N PRO A 37 -30.66 9.43 -8.80
CA PRO A 37 -31.10 9.91 -10.10
C PRO A 37 -31.53 8.74 -10.98
N THR A 38 -32.73 8.87 -11.52
CA THR A 38 -33.29 8.13 -12.64
C THR A 38 -32.28 8.01 -13.79
N ALA A 39 -31.90 6.79 -14.15
CA ALA A 39 -31.09 6.53 -15.34
C ALA A 39 -31.97 6.59 -16.60
N THR A 40 -32.06 7.77 -17.20
CA THR A 40 -32.43 7.95 -18.60
C THR A 40 -31.28 7.44 -19.46
N THR A 41 -31.55 6.45 -20.32
CA THR A 41 -30.62 6.01 -21.36
C THR A 41 -30.49 7.11 -22.42
N ALA A 42 -29.39 7.86 -22.35
CA ALA A 42 -28.88 8.63 -23.48
C ALA A 42 -27.77 7.78 -24.13
N ALA A 43 -27.93 7.47 -25.41
CA ALA A 43 -26.88 6.86 -26.20
C ALA A 43 -25.82 7.94 -26.50
N ASP A 44 -24.74 7.94 -25.71
CA ASP A 44 -23.56 8.75 -25.99
C ASP A 44 -22.72 8.06 -27.08
N THR A 45 -22.50 8.79 -28.16
CA THR A 45 -21.53 8.43 -29.20
C THR A 45 -20.13 8.56 -28.61
N PRO A 46 -19.21 7.59 -28.75
CA PRO A 46 -17.86 7.76 -28.23
C PRO A 46 -17.18 8.88 -29.02
N ALA A 47 -16.95 10.02 -28.36
CA ALA A 47 -16.00 11.00 -28.84
C ALA A 47 -14.60 10.35 -28.86
N ALA A 48 -13.87 10.53 -29.95
CA ALA A 48 -12.49 10.08 -30.06
C ALA A 48 -11.66 10.74 -28.95
N THR A 49 -11.20 9.94 -27.99
CA THR A 49 -10.21 10.34 -27.00
C THR A 49 -8.88 10.55 -27.71
N GLU A 50 -8.45 11.80 -27.86
CA GLU A 50 -7.04 12.10 -28.12
C GLU A 50 -6.22 11.47 -27.00
N GLY A 51 -5.20 10.69 -27.38
CA GLY A 51 -4.33 10.01 -26.42
C GLY A 51 -3.67 11.00 -25.45
N PRO A 52 -3.18 10.53 -24.29
CA PRO A 52 -2.49 11.40 -23.35
C PRO A 52 -1.39 12.17 -24.09
N ALA A 53 -1.46 13.50 -24.02
CA ALA A 53 -0.34 14.32 -24.42
C ALA A 53 0.88 13.82 -23.64
N GLU A 54 1.98 13.59 -24.36
CA GLU A 54 3.28 13.26 -23.80
C GLU A 54 3.60 14.34 -22.76
N ALA A 55 3.46 13.99 -21.47
CA ALA A 55 3.86 14.87 -20.40
C ALA A 55 5.38 14.97 -20.48
N ASP A 56 5.87 16.16 -20.82
CA ASP A 56 7.29 16.46 -20.90
C ASP A 56 7.93 16.03 -19.57
N ALA A 57 8.96 15.20 -19.63
CA ALA A 57 9.65 14.76 -18.42
C ALA A 57 10.13 16.02 -17.66
N PRO A 58 9.94 16.09 -16.34
CA PRO A 58 10.32 17.27 -15.57
C PRO A 58 11.77 17.65 -15.87
N GLY A 59 11.97 18.94 -16.19
CA GLY A 59 13.27 19.47 -16.54
C GLY A 59 14.22 19.47 -15.34
N PRO A 60 15.53 19.64 -15.54
CA PRO A 60 16.51 19.68 -14.44
C PRO A 60 16.20 20.73 -13.37
N THR A 61 15.46 21.78 -13.73
CA THR A 61 15.01 22.86 -12.83
C THR A 61 13.83 22.47 -11.95
N ASP A 62 13.03 21.48 -12.35
CA ASP A 62 11.83 21.07 -11.61
C ASP A 62 12.21 20.18 -10.40
N MET A 63 13.43 19.63 -10.42
CA MET A 63 14.05 18.90 -9.31
C MET A 63 14.80 19.81 -8.32
N ALA A 64 14.92 21.11 -8.60
CA ALA A 64 15.70 22.05 -7.78
C ALA A 64 15.17 22.17 -6.35
N HIS A 65 13.86 21.94 -6.15
CA HIS A 65 13.22 21.98 -4.84
C HIS A 65 13.45 20.72 -3.99
N LEU A 66 13.92 19.61 -4.57
CA LEU A 66 14.18 18.38 -3.83
C LEU A 66 15.61 18.32 -3.25
N GLY A 67 16.48 19.26 -3.65
CA GLY A 67 17.91 19.25 -3.32
C GLY A 67 18.40 20.41 -2.46
N ASP A 68 17.53 21.34 -2.07
CA ASP A 68 17.90 22.48 -1.22
C ASP A 68 18.03 22.11 0.27
N GLY A 69 17.71 20.87 0.63
CA GLY A 69 17.80 20.32 1.99
C GLY A 69 16.65 20.73 2.91
N SER A 70 15.64 21.45 2.42
CA SER A 70 14.48 21.90 3.21
C SER A 70 13.63 20.73 3.76
N LEU A 71 13.64 19.59 3.07
CA LEU A 71 12.99 18.34 3.50
C LEU A 71 13.84 17.51 4.48
N GLY A 72 15.00 18.02 4.88
CA GLY A 72 16.02 17.27 5.62
C GLY A 72 17.04 16.60 4.70
N THR A 73 18.01 15.94 5.31
CA THR A 73 19.06 15.20 4.58
C THR A 73 19.18 13.80 5.13
N VAL A 74 19.37 12.84 4.22
CA VAL A 74 19.74 11.47 4.55
C VAL A 74 21.26 11.37 4.50
N ARG A 75 21.85 10.81 5.54
CA ARG A 75 23.27 10.46 5.58
C ARG A 75 23.42 8.95 5.48
N VAL A 76 24.22 8.52 4.51
CA VAL A 76 24.68 7.14 4.38
C VAL A 76 26.15 7.14 4.77
N GLU A 77 26.52 6.34 5.76
CA GLU A 77 27.90 6.29 6.23
C GLU A 77 28.79 5.52 5.25
N ALA A 78 30.09 5.80 5.29
CA ALA A 78 31.03 5.14 4.40
C ALA A 78 31.05 3.62 4.66
N GLY A 79 30.79 2.84 3.61
CA GLY A 79 30.69 1.38 3.69
C GLY A 79 29.27 0.85 3.88
N ASP A 80 28.29 1.71 4.17
CA ASP A 80 26.88 1.32 4.18
C ASP A 80 26.29 1.35 2.75
N ALA A 81 25.22 0.59 2.54
CA ALA A 81 24.44 0.63 1.32
C ALA A 81 23.25 1.59 1.46
N ILE A 82 22.82 2.16 0.33
CA ILE A 82 21.53 2.84 0.22
C ILE A 82 20.43 1.79 0.34
N GLN A 83 19.62 1.90 1.38
CA GLN A 83 18.53 0.97 1.65
C GLN A 83 17.23 1.46 1.01
N ILE A 84 16.68 0.66 0.10
CA ILE A 84 15.34 0.85 -0.46
C ILE A 84 14.56 -0.46 -0.33
N ARG A 85 13.23 -0.42 -0.51
CA ARG A 85 12.41 -1.64 -0.54
C ARG A 85 11.64 -1.74 -1.86
N SER A 86 11.45 -2.95 -2.34
CA SER A 86 10.50 -3.24 -3.42
C SER A 86 9.23 -3.82 -2.79
N LEU A 87 8.08 -3.22 -3.09
CA LEU A 87 6.78 -3.59 -2.52
C LEU A 87 5.77 -3.67 -3.67
N ASN A 88 5.35 -4.87 -4.04
CA ASN A 88 4.41 -5.10 -5.14
C ASN A 88 3.50 -6.30 -4.84
N ALA A 89 2.44 -6.50 -5.63
CA ALA A 89 1.66 -7.73 -5.57
C ALA A 89 2.41 -8.85 -6.30
N ILE A 90 3.11 -9.71 -5.56
CA ILE A 90 4.02 -10.73 -6.12
C ILE A 90 3.53 -12.16 -5.93
N SER A 91 2.46 -12.34 -5.18
CA SER A 91 1.73 -13.60 -5.06
C SER A 91 0.22 -13.40 -5.35
N GLY A 92 -0.52 -14.52 -5.36
CA GLY A 92 -1.94 -14.53 -5.70
C GLY A 92 -2.22 -14.36 -7.20
N ASP A 93 -3.48 -14.10 -7.54
CA ASP A 93 -3.99 -14.13 -8.92
C ASP A 93 -3.50 -12.96 -9.78
N VAL A 94 -3.01 -11.89 -9.14
CA VAL A 94 -2.54 -10.67 -9.81
C VAL A 94 -1.01 -10.53 -9.78
N ALA A 95 -0.28 -11.56 -9.33
CA ALA A 95 1.19 -11.58 -9.26
C ALA A 95 1.89 -11.23 -10.58
N PHE A 96 1.21 -11.41 -11.71
CA PHE A 96 1.75 -11.10 -13.03
C PHE A 96 1.98 -9.59 -13.24
N PHE A 97 1.39 -8.71 -12.43
CA PHE A 97 1.70 -7.27 -12.43
C PHE A 97 2.97 -6.95 -11.63
N GLY A 98 3.16 -7.55 -10.45
CA GLY A 98 4.32 -7.25 -9.59
C GLY A 98 5.61 -7.97 -10.00
N LEU A 99 5.54 -9.22 -10.48
CA LEU A 99 6.75 -9.99 -10.84
C LEU A 99 7.64 -9.33 -11.92
N PRO A 100 7.10 -8.71 -12.98
CA PRO A 100 7.91 -7.94 -13.92
C PRO A 100 8.58 -6.73 -13.27
N ILE A 101 7.88 -6.04 -12.36
CA ILE A 101 8.42 -4.87 -11.65
C ILE A 101 9.58 -5.30 -10.75
N GLU A 102 9.41 -6.33 -9.91
CA GLU A 102 10.48 -6.87 -9.06
C GLU A 102 11.74 -7.22 -9.84
N ARG A 103 11.57 -7.92 -10.97
CA ARG A 103 12.71 -8.30 -11.83
C ARG A 103 13.35 -7.08 -12.46
N SER A 104 12.55 -6.09 -12.86
CA SER A 104 13.06 -4.86 -13.48
C SER A 104 13.89 -4.03 -12.51
N VAL A 105 13.51 -3.97 -11.23
CA VAL A 105 14.27 -3.26 -10.19
C VAL A 105 15.65 -3.91 -9.98
N VAL A 106 15.72 -5.24 -9.90
CA VAL A 106 17.00 -5.95 -9.78
C VAL A 106 17.90 -5.71 -11.00
N LEU A 107 17.32 -5.71 -12.20
CA LEU A 107 18.05 -5.41 -13.43
C LEU A 107 18.55 -3.95 -13.43
N ALA A 108 17.72 -3.00 -13.03
CA ALA A 108 18.09 -1.59 -12.95
C ALA A 108 19.27 -1.38 -11.99
N ILE A 109 19.25 -1.97 -10.78
CA ILE A 109 20.36 -1.86 -9.84
C ILE A 109 21.65 -2.44 -10.43
N ARG A 110 21.56 -3.59 -11.10
CA ARG A 110 22.73 -4.20 -11.73
C ARG A 110 23.29 -3.35 -12.88
N ASP A 111 22.41 -2.76 -13.68
CA ASP A 111 22.79 -2.05 -14.90
C ASP A 111 23.27 -0.62 -14.62
N TYR A 112 22.67 0.08 -13.64
CA TYR A 112 23.12 1.41 -13.20
C TYR A 112 24.25 1.36 -12.18
N GLY A 113 24.32 0.31 -11.35
CA GLY A 113 25.34 0.14 -10.33
C GLY A 113 25.21 1.13 -9.17
N GLN A 114 26.35 1.54 -8.62
CA GLN A 114 26.43 2.36 -7.41
C GLN A 114 25.92 3.80 -7.62
N ILE A 115 25.22 4.32 -6.62
CA ILE A 115 24.81 5.73 -6.57
C ILE A 115 25.83 6.50 -5.75
N LYS A 116 26.56 7.42 -6.38
CA LYS A 116 27.61 8.23 -5.73
C LYS A 116 28.65 7.38 -4.96
N GLY A 117 28.92 6.16 -5.41
CA GLY A 117 29.86 5.23 -4.79
C GLY A 117 29.28 4.36 -3.66
N PHE A 118 27.97 4.45 -3.39
CA PHE A 118 27.27 3.57 -2.47
C PHE A 118 26.52 2.47 -3.23
N ASP A 119 26.59 1.24 -2.73
CA ASP A 119 25.74 0.15 -3.21
C ASP A 119 24.27 0.43 -2.91
N VAL A 120 23.37 -0.22 -3.65
CA VAL A 120 21.92 -0.15 -3.42
C VAL A 120 21.45 -1.54 -2.97
N ASP A 121 20.79 -1.60 -1.82
CA ASP A 121 20.25 -2.82 -1.23
C ASP A 121 18.71 -2.75 -1.21
N LEU A 122 18.08 -3.80 -1.75
CA LEU A 122 16.62 -3.95 -1.78
C LEU A 122 16.06 -4.57 -0.50
N GLY A 123 16.90 -5.17 0.33
CA GLY A 123 16.47 -6.06 1.39
C GLY A 123 15.61 -7.21 0.85
N THR A 124 14.67 -7.67 1.68
CA THR A 124 13.66 -8.66 1.27
C THR A 124 12.53 -7.95 0.52
N THR A 125 12.17 -8.46 -0.67
CA THR A 125 10.96 -8.04 -1.39
C THR A 125 9.72 -8.19 -0.51
N LEU A 126 8.84 -7.19 -0.54
CA LEU A 126 7.59 -7.15 0.21
C LEU A 126 6.39 -7.40 -0.70
N ASP A 127 5.41 -8.13 -0.20
CA ASP A 127 4.18 -8.49 -0.90
C ASP A 127 2.97 -7.82 -0.25
N ASP A 128 2.26 -6.97 -0.99
CA ASP A 128 1.04 -6.32 -0.50
C ASP A 128 -0.24 -7.11 -0.81
N LEU A 129 -0.10 -8.24 -1.53
CA LEU A 129 -1.20 -9.12 -1.93
C LEU A 129 -2.31 -8.41 -2.72
N CYS A 130 -2.04 -7.22 -3.27
CA CYS A 130 -3.05 -6.32 -3.84
C CYS A 130 -4.25 -6.10 -2.88
N SER A 131 -3.95 -5.94 -1.59
CA SER A 131 -4.95 -5.84 -0.53
C SER A 131 -4.64 -4.72 0.46
N ASN A 132 -5.67 -4.16 1.09
CA ASN A 132 -5.50 -3.15 2.12
C ASN A 132 -4.68 -3.68 3.31
N ASP A 133 -4.99 -4.89 3.80
CA ASP A 133 -4.30 -5.48 4.95
C ASP A 133 -2.85 -5.85 4.62
N GLY A 134 -2.60 -6.41 3.43
CA GLY A 134 -1.25 -6.74 2.97
C GLY A 134 -0.40 -5.49 2.77
N GLY A 135 -0.95 -4.45 2.15
CA GLY A 135 -0.27 -3.16 1.99
C GLY A 135 0.08 -2.50 3.33
N GLN A 136 -0.82 -2.53 4.30
CA GLN A 136 -0.53 -2.04 5.65
C GLN A 136 0.57 -2.86 6.32
N ALA A 137 0.52 -4.19 6.26
CA ALA A 137 1.55 -5.05 6.85
C ALA A 137 2.93 -4.84 6.22
N ALA A 138 2.99 -4.72 4.90
CA ALA A 138 4.21 -4.41 4.16
C ALA A 138 4.74 -3.02 4.55
N ALA A 139 3.89 -1.99 4.61
CA ALA A 139 4.29 -0.66 5.04
C ALA A 139 4.82 -0.63 6.48
N GLN A 140 4.22 -1.38 7.41
CA GLN A 140 4.75 -1.51 8.78
C GLN A 140 6.15 -2.12 8.79
N THR A 141 6.42 -3.08 7.90
CA THR A 141 7.77 -3.65 7.75
C THR A 141 8.77 -2.62 7.23
N VAL A 142 8.37 -1.79 6.25
CA VAL A 142 9.21 -0.71 5.72
C VAL A 142 9.56 0.30 6.80
N VAL A 143 8.56 0.87 7.49
CA VAL A 143 8.79 1.97 8.45
C VAL A 143 9.46 1.53 9.75
N ALA A 144 9.44 0.23 10.06
CA ALA A 144 10.19 -0.32 11.19
C ALA A 144 11.72 -0.27 10.95
N ASP A 145 12.15 -0.23 9.69
CA ASP A 145 13.55 -0.07 9.31
C ASP A 145 13.86 1.40 9.01
N THR A 146 14.48 2.08 9.96
CA THR A 146 14.77 3.51 9.87
C THR A 146 15.87 3.86 8.86
N GLN A 147 16.55 2.86 8.28
CA GLN A 147 17.54 3.08 7.22
C GLN A 147 16.91 3.13 5.83
N VAL A 148 15.67 2.66 5.67
CA VAL A 148 14.99 2.66 4.37
C VAL A 148 14.63 4.09 3.97
N ILE A 149 15.14 4.53 2.82
CA ILE A 149 14.97 5.91 2.34
C ILE A 149 13.97 6.03 1.19
N GLY A 150 13.42 4.90 0.73
CA GLY A 150 12.47 4.87 -0.38
C GLY A 150 11.89 3.49 -0.62
N VAL A 151 10.76 3.48 -1.32
CA VAL A 151 10.05 2.27 -1.75
C VAL A 151 9.75 2.37 -3.24
N ILE A 152 9.96 1.28 -3.98
CA ILE A 152 9.52 1.12 -5.37
C ILE A 152 8.27 0.23 -5.34
N GLY A 153 7.12 0.79 -5.70
CA GLY A 153 5.82 0.13 -5.59
C GLY A 153 4.65 1.11 -5.57
N THR A 154 3.38 0.67 -5.58
CA THR A 154 2.92 -0.71 -5.81
C THR A 154 2.33 -0.89 -7.23
N SER A 155 2.00 -2.13 -7.59
CA SER A 155 1.56 -2.62 -8.91
C SER A 155 0.04 -2.68 -9.07
#